data_AF-A0A3S4G9Z0-F1
#
_entry.id   AF-A0A3S4G9Z0-F1
#
_cell.length_a   1.000
_cell.length_b   1.000
_cell.length_c   1.000
_cell.angle_alpha   90.00
_cell.angle_beta   90.00
_cell.angle_gamma   90.00
#
_symmetry.space_group_name_H-M   'P 1'
#
loop_
_entity.id
_entity.type
_entity.pdbx_description
1 polymer ?
#
loop_
_entity_poly.entity_id
_entity_poly.type
_entity_poly.pdbx_seq_one_letter_code
_entity_poly.pdbx_strand_id
1 'polypeptide(L)'
;MRSPLNWRLTPLFAVLLLAGCASTDNIAPQSTLMDPQNLQLAQPKVSSLAISPQWWRALNDPQLDSLMTQALQNSPSLKQAAARVREARSVMAKQRANGPNLDLNAGTTRQRTPQNVNSGLGYPQKPIYSSSNSLA
;
A
#
# COMPACT_ATOMS: atom_id res chain seq x y z
N MET A 1 -28.91 -29.95 -38.86
CA MET A 1 -27.48 -30.08 -38.53
C MET A 1 -27.10 -28.90 -37.63
N ARG A 2 -27.12 -29.07 -36.31
CA ARG A 2 -26.77 -28.01 -35.34
C ARG A 2 -25.35 -28.29 -34.88
N SER A 3 -24.41 -27.42 -35.21
CA SER A 3 -22.98 -27.60 -34.96
C SER A 3 -22.68 -27.69 -33.46
N PRO A 4 -22.25 -28.85 -32.92
CA PRO A 4 -21.89 -29.00 -31.50
C PRO A 4 -20.56 -28.30 -31.16
N LEU A 5 -19.86 -27.78 -32.18
CA LEU A 5 -18.56 -27.14 -32.06
C LEU A 5 -18.63 -25.74 -31.41
N ASN A 6 -19.76 -25.03 -31.56
CA ASN A 6 -19.90 -23.64 -31.11
C ASN A 6 -20.14 -23.52 -29.58
N TRP A 7 -20.70 -24.57 -28.96
CA TRP A 7 -20.95 -24.63 -27.50
C TRP A 7 -19.66 -24.82 -26.69
N ARG A 8 -18.66 -25.53 -27.27
CA ARG A 8 -17.40 -25.81 -26.56
C ARG A 8 -16.42 -24.64 -26.58
N LEU A 9 -16.58 -23.71 -27.52
CA LEU A 9 -15.71 -22.54 -27.68
C LEU A 9 -16.12 -21.35 -26.80
N THR A 10 -17.36 -21.32 -26.31
CA THR A 10 -17.90 -20.24 -25.46
C THR A 10 -17.16 -20.08 -24.11
N PRO A 11 -16.87 -21.15 -23.33
CA PRO A 11 -16.13 -20.99 -22.07
C PRO A 11 -14.68 -20.58 -22.31
N LEU A 12 -14.06 -21.04 -23.39
CA LEU A 12 -12.68 -20.67 -23.76
C LEU A 12 -12.59 -19.17 -24.09
N PHE A 13 -13.55 -18.64 -24.85
CA PHE A 13 -13.61 -17.22 -25.20
C PHE A 13 -13.89 -16.34 -23.97
N ALA A 14 -14.74 -16.80 -23.04
CA ALA A 14 -14.99 -16.11 -21.77
C ALA A 14 -13.73 -16.04 -20.89
N VAL A 15 -12.99 -17.15 -20.75
CA VAL A 15 -11.72 -17.17 -20.00
C VAL A 15 -10.68 -16.25 -20.65
N LEU A 16 -10.63 -16.20 -21.99
CA LEU A 16 -9.71 -15.32 -22.72
C LEU A 16 -10.06 -13.83 -22.53
N LEU A 17 -11.34 -13.49 -22.44
CA LEU A 17 -11.81 -12.13 -22.13
C LEU A 17 -11.50 -11.72 -20.68
N LEU A 18 -11.50 -12.66 -19.72
CA LEU A 18 -11.18 -12.37 -18.32
C LEU A 18 -9.67 -12.21 -18.06
N ALA A 19 -8.80 -12.67 -18.95
CA ALA A 19 -7.34 -12.61 -18.80
C ALA A 19 -6.73 -11.20 -18.97
N GLY A 20 -7.53 -10.17 -19.31
CA GLY A 20 -7.05 -8.80 -19.55
C GLY A 20 -7.17 -7.82 -18.37
N CYS A 21 -7.47 -8.26 -17.15
CA CYS A 21 -7.93 -7.37 -16.08
C CYS A 21 -6.84 -6.46 -15.44
N ALA A 22 -5.55 -6.66 -15.73
CA ALA A 22 -4.48 -5.78 -15.27
C ALA A 22 -3.37 -5.66 -16.33
N SER A 23 -3.32 -4.53 -17.04
CA SER A 23 -2.18 -4.19 -17.89
C SER A 23 -1.22 -3.29 -17.12
N THR A 24 0.05 -3.69 -17.08
CA THR A 24 1.18 -2.86 -16.60
C THR A 24 1.81 -2.05 -17.74
N ASP A 25 1.21 -2.06 -18.93
CA ASP A 25 1.74 -1.29 -20.05
C ASP A 25 1.79 0.17 -19.64
N ASN A 26 2.95 0.79 -19.87
CA ASN A 26 3.29 2.17 -19.54
C ASN A 26 3.84 2.47 -18.13
N ILE A 27 4.25 1.46 -17.33
CA ILE A 27 5.16 1.71 -16.20
C ILE A 27 6.60 1.77 -16.72
N ALA A 28 6.88 2.76 -17.57
CA ALA A 28 8.23 3.06 -18.03
C ALA A 28 8.59 4.49 -17.60
N PRO A 29 9.86 4.74 -17.19
CA PRO A 29 10.30 6.08 -16.88
C PRO A 29 10.08 6.97 -18.10
N GLN A 30 9.20 7.96 -17.96
CA GLN A 30 8.89 8.94 -19.00
C GLN A 30 9.99 10.03 -19.10
N SER A 31 10.95 10.03 -18.17
CA SER A 31 12.08 10.94 -18.16
C SER A 31 13.17 10.47 -19.11
N THR A 32 13.45 11.24 -20.14
CA THR A 32 14.65 11.08 -20.96
C THR A 32 15.82 11.83 -20.33
N LEU A 33 17.00 11.22 -20.31
CA LEU A 33 18.22 11.93 -19.91
C LEU A 33 18.49 13.04 -20.93
N MET A 34 18.72 14.26 -20.46
CA MET A 34 19.15 15.35 -21.34
C MET A 34 20.54 15.05 -21.89
N ASP A 35 20.73 15.29 -23.19
CA ASP A 35 22.04 15.17 -23.83
C ASP A 35 23.03 16.12 -23.14
N PRO A 36 24.17 15.63 -22.63
CA PRO A 36 25.25 16.45 -22.08
C PRO A 36 25.69 17.59 -23.00
N GLN A 37 25.58 17.43 -24.33
CA GLN A 37 25.93 18.47 -25.30
C GLN A 37 24.99 19.69 -25.23
N ASN A 38 23.72 19.47 -24.88
CA ASN A 38 22.73 20.55 -24.74
C ASN A 38 22.88 21.33 -23.43
N LEU A 39 23.67 20.83 -22.47
CA LEU A 39 23.90 21.50 -21.19
C LEU A 39 24.98 22.60 -21.28
N GLN A 40 25.61 22.80 -22.44
CA GLN A 40 26.68 23.81 -22.66
C GLN A 40 27.80 23.75 -21.62
N LEU A 41 27.98 22.58 -21.00
CA LEU A 41 29.07 22.32 -20.06
C LEU A 41 30.34 22.11 -20.86
N ALA A 42 31.47 22.67 -20.40
CA ALA A 42 32.78 22.29 -20.91
C ALA A 42 32.89 20.76 -20.85
N GLN A 43 33.23 20.13 -21.98
CA GLN A 43 33.13 18.68 -22.21
C GLN A 43 33.38 17.87 -20.92
N PRO A 44 32.35 17.21 -20.36
CA PRO A 44 32.50 16.51 -19.10
C PRO A 44 33.41 15.30 -19.32
N LYS A 45 34.68 15.43 -18.93
CA LYS A 45 35.63 14.31 -18.80
C LYS A 45 35.33 13.50 -17.52
N VAL A 46 34.05 13.17 -17.31
CA VAL A 46 33.59 12.36 -16.19
C VAL A 46 32.77 11.22 -16.75
N SER A 47 33.45 10.12 -17.09
CA SER A 47 32.78 8.85 -17.34
C SER A 47 32.27 8.32 -16.01
N SER A 48 30.95 8.34 -15.81
CA SER A 48 30.23 7.59 -14.77
C SER A 48 31.02 7.43 -13.45
N LEU A 49 31.41 8.54 -12.80
CA LEU A 49 32.01 8.42 -11.48
C LEU A 49 30.92 7.96 -10.52
N ALA A 50 31.09 6.78 -9.93
CA ALA A 50 30.31 6.37 -8.79
C ALA A 50 30.61 7.35 -7.64
N ILE A 51 29.68 8.27 -7.37
CA ILE A 51 29.81 9.25 -6.29
C ILE A 51 29.68 8.50 -4.97
N SER A 52 30.65 8.70 -4.08
CA SER A 52 30.60 8.15 -2.73
C SER A 52 29.34 8.64 -1.99
N PRO A 53 28.66 7.79 -1.21
CA PRO A 53 27.60 8.24 -0.29
C PRO A 53 28.07 9.34 0.67
N GLN A 54 29.38 9.39 0.96
CA GLN A 54 30.03 10.43 1.75
C GLN A 54 30.84 11.38 0.87
N TRP A 55 30.26 11.83 -0.24
CA TRP A 55 30.90 12.71 -1.23
C TRP A 55 31.55 13.95 -0.61
N TRP A 56 31.01 14.48 0.49
CA TRP A 56 31.50 15.69 1.14
C TRP A 56 32.90 15.53 1.72
N ARG A 57 33.36 14.30 2.00
CA ARG A 57 34.71 14.05 2.51
C ARG A 57 35.80 14.42 1.50
N ALA A 58 35.49 14.44 0.21
CA ALA A 58 36.42 14.89 -0.82
C ALA A 58 36.81 16.38 -0.65
N LEU A 59 36.05 17.16 0.11
CA LEU A 59 36.37 18.56 0.40
C LEU A 59 37.44 18.72 1.49
N ASN A 60 37.82 17.65 2.21
CA ASN A 60 38.81 17.66 3.29
C ASN A 60 38.53 18.69 4.40
N ASP A 61 37.26 18.97 4.70
CA ASP A 61 36.85 19.85 5.81
C ASP A 61 36.37 19.02 7.03
N PRO A 62 37.12 19.02 8.15
CA PRO A 62 36.75 18.26 9.34
C PRO A 62 35.53 18.84 10.08
N GLN A 63 35.27 20.14 9.99
CA GLN A 63 34.07 20.76 10.57
C GLN A 63 32.84 20.29 9.81
N LEU A 64 32.91 20.28 8.47
CA LEU A 64 31.85 19.76 7.62
C LEU A 64 31.55 18.28 7.89
N ASP A 65 32.58 17.44 8.04
CA ASP A 65 32.38 16.01 8.31
C ASP A 65 31.66 15.79 9.66
N SER A 66 31.99 16.60 10.69
CA SER A 66 31.30 16.56 11.98
C SER A 66 29.83 16.97 11.87
N LEU A 67 29.55 18.06 11.16
CA LEU A 67 28.17 18.55 10.95
C LEU A 67 27.32 17.55 10.16
N MET A 68 27.87 16.99 9.08
CA MET A 68 27.20 15.96 8.29
C MET A 68 26.92 14.70 9.12
N THR A 69 27.88 14.27 9.92
CA THR A 69 27.71 13.11 10.81
C THR A 69 26.57 13.35 11.82
N GLN A 70 26.54 14.51 12.46
CA GLN A 70 25.48 14.87 13.42
C GLN A 70 24.11 14.96 12.73
N ALA A 71 24.05 15.59 11.55
CA ALA A 71 22.82 15.74 10.79
C ALA A 71 22.25 14.37 10.36
N LEU A 72 23.08 13.47 9.84
CA LEU A 72 22.64 12.15 9.40
C LEU A 72 22.17 11.25 10.55
N GLN A 73 22.76 11.40 11.75
CA GLN A 73 22.37 10.61 12.91
C GLN A 73 21.08 11.14 13.58
N ASN A 74 20.96 12.47 13.72
CA ASN A 74 19.97 13.07 14.61
C ASN A 74 18.89 13.90 13.92
N SER A 75 18.88 13.99 12.58
CA SER A 75 17.88 14.81 11.87
C SER A 75 16.43 14.32 12.04
N PRO A 76 15.54 15.16 12.61
CA PRO A 76 14.11 14.87 12.69
C PRO A 76 13.45 14.74 11.31
N SER A 77 13.89 15.52 10.32
CA SER A 77 13.34 15.47 8.96
C SER A 77 13.67 14.15 8.26
N LEU A 78 14.87 13.60 8.47
CA LEU A 78 15.24 12.27 7.97
C LEU A 78 14.41 11.17 8.66
N LYS A 79 14.17 11.29 9.97
CA LYS A 79 13.28 10.36 10.70
C LYS A 79 11.85 10.40 10.14
N GLN A 80 11.34 11.59 9.82
CA GLN A 80 10.02 11.75 9.19
C GLN A 80 9.99 11.13 7.78
N ALA A 81 11.01 11.36 6.96
CA ALA A 81 11.11 10.74 5.63
C ALA A 81 11.14 9.21 5.72
N ALA A 82 11.92 8.64 6.64
CA ALA A 82 11.96 7.20 6.89
C ALA A 82 10.61 6.65 7.36
N ALA A 83 9.85 7.41 8.17
CA ALA A 83 8.50 7.04 8.56
C ALA A 83 7.54 6.97 7.36
N ARG A 84 7.58 7.95 6.45
CA ARG A 84 6.76 7.94 5.21
C ARG A 84 7.09 6.73 4.32
N VAL A 85 8.36 6.35 4.22
CA VAL A 85 8.76 5.14 3.49
C VAL A 85 8.22 3.86 4.16
N ARG A 86 8.27 3.77 5.49
CA ARG A 86 7.68 2.63 6.24
C ARG A 86 6.17 2.56 6.05
N GLU A 87 5.49 3.69 6.09
CA GLU A 87 4.05 3.80 5.84
C GLU A 87 3.70 3.26 4.44
N ALA A 88 4.36 3.76 3.39
CA ALA A 88 4.16 3.28 2.03
C ALA A 88 4.38 1.77 1.88
N ARG A 89 5.43 1.23 2.52
CA ARG A 89 5.70 -0.21 2.55
C ARG A 89 4.59 -1.00 3.28
N SER A 90 4.03 -0.47 4.35
CA SER A 90 2.94 -1.11 5.09
C SER A 90 1.65 -1.17 4.27
N VAL A 91 1.34 -0.13 3.51
CA VAL A 91 0.19 -0.10 2.59
C VAL A 91 0.38 -1.15 1.51
N MET A 92 1.58 -1.24 0.91
CA MET A 92 1.90 -2.29 -0.06
C MET A 92 1.81 -3.70 0.53
N ALA A 93 2.25 -3.89 1.77
CA ALA A 93 2.16 -5.18 2.45
C ALA A 93 0.70 -5.62 2.67
N LYS A 94 -0.18 -4.69 3.08
CA LYS A 94 -1.62 -4.96 3.20
C LYS A 94 -2.24 -5.36 1.87
N GLN A 95 -1.91 -4.66 0.78
CA GLN A 95 -2.42 -5.01 -0.55
C GLN A 95 -1.95 -6.39 -1.02
N ARG A 96 -0.71 -6.79 -0.69
CA ARG A 96 -0.22 -8.14 -0.97
C ARG A 96 -0.92 -9.21 -0.12
N ALA A 97 -1.46 -8.84 1.03
CA ALA A 97 -2.23 -9.72 1.92
C ALA A 97 -3.72 -9.85 1.53
N ASN A 98 -4.14 -9.36 0.35
CA ASN A 98 -5.52 -9.47 -0.15
C ASN A 98 -5.91 -10.90 -0.63
N GLY A 99 -5.31 -11.93 -0.04
CA GLY A 99 -5.68 -13.33 -0.29
C GLY A 99 -6.95 -13.74 0.48
N PRO A 100 -7.38 -15.01 0.38
CA PRO A 100 -8.46 -15.51 1.21
C PRO A 100 -8.10 -15.39 2.69
N ASN A 101 -9.00 -14.78 3.48
CA ASN A 101 -8.85 -14.62 4.93
C ASN A 101 -9.72 -15.65 5.65
N LEU A 102 -9.24 -16.15 6.79
CA LEU A 102 -9.98 -17.03 7.67
C LEU A 102 -10.07 -16.37 9.05
N ASP A 103 -11.28 -16.00 9.44
CA ASP A 103 -11.55 -15.41 10.74
C ASP A 103 -12.47 -16.34 11.54
N LEU A 104 -12.16 -16.54 12.83
CA LEU A 104 -13.01 -17.29 13.76
C LEU A 104 -13.70 -16.30 14.68
N ASN A 105 -15.03 -16.30 14.67
CA ASN A 105 -15.84 -15.46 15.55
C ASN A 105 -16.72 -16.35 16.43
N ALA A 106 -16.73 -16.10 17.74
CA ALA A 106 -17.60 -16.75 18.71
C ALA A 106 -18.27 -15.68 19.57
N GLY A 107 -19.59 -15.74 19.70
CA GLY A 107 -20.35 -14.76 20.47
C GLY A 107 -21.62 -15.37 21.05
N THR A 108 -22.04 -14.86 22.20
CA THR A 108 -23.29 -15.24 22.86
C THR A 108 -24.15 -13.98 23.07
N THR A 109 -25.37 -13.97 22.53
CA THR A 109 -26.30 -12.85 22.68
C THR A 109 -27.45 -13.29 23.58
N ARG A 110 -27.68 -12.55 24.67
CA ARG A 110 -28.76 -12.82 25.61
C ARG A 110 -29.73 -11.65 25.69
N GLN A 111 -30.92 -11.80 25.10
CA GLN A 111 -32.01 -10.83 25.21
C GLN A 111 -33.06 -11.33 26.21
N ARG A 112 -33.55 -10.44 27.08
CA ARG A 112 -34.71 -10.70 27.95
C ARG A 112 -35.85 -9.81 27.51
N THR A 113 -36.96 -10.42 27.06
CA THR A 113 -38.24 -9.72 26.86
C THR A 113 -39.19 -10.15 27.98
N PRO A 114 -39.79 -9.22 28.75
CA PRO A 114 -40.78 -9.56 29.77
C PRO A 114 -42.00 -10.27 29.16
N GLN A 115 -42.68 -11.15 29.89
CA GLN A 115 -43.89 -11.86 29.38
C GLN A 115 -45.17 -11.02 29.46
N ASN A 116 -45.11 -9.84 30.11
CA ASN A 116 -46.24 -8.92 30.28
C ASN A 116 -46.22 -7.73 29.30
N VAL A 117 -45.39 -7.76 28.26
CA VAL A 117 -45.45 -6.75 27.19
C VAL A 117 -46.50 -7.15 26.17
N ASN A 118 -47.62 -6.46 26.21
CA ASN A 118 -48.59 -6.45 25.12
C ASN A 118 -47.95 -5.71 23.93
N SER A 119 -47.56 -6.45 22.89
CA SER A 119 -46.91 -5.94 21.68
C SER A 119 -47.79 -4.96 20.88
N GLY A 120 -49.06 -4.77 21.25
CA GLY A 120 -49.98 -3.81 20.65
C GLY A 120 -49.96 -2.38 21.21
N LEU A 121 -49.35 -2.11 22.37
CA LEU A 121 -49.40 -0.78 23.02
C LEU A 121 -48.14 0.09 22.84
N GLY A 122 -47.31 -0.19 21.83
CA GLY A 122 -46.25 0.74 21.42
C GLY A 122 -45.11 0.90 22.43
N TYR A 123 -44.57 -0.20 22.96
CA TYR A 123 -43.32 -0.14 23.73
C TYR A 123 -42.14 0.23 22.81
N PRO A 124 -41.25 1.15 23.24
CA PRO A 124 -40.08 1.51 22.47
C PRO A 124 -39.18 0.27 22.32
N GLN A 125 -38.84 -0.10 21.09
CA GLN A 125 -37.98 -1.26 20.78
C GLN A 125 -36.52 -1.09 21.24
N LYS A 126 -36.22 -0.06 22.03
CA LYS A 126 -34.89 0.22 22.55
C LYS A 126 -34.78 -0.33 23.98
N PRO A 127 -33.93 -1.34 24.23
CA PRO A 127 -33.77 -1.89 25.57
C PRO A 127 -33.22 -0.80 26.51
N ILE A 128 -33.77 -0.69 27.73
CA ILE A 128 -33.31 0.27 28.76
C ILE A 128 -31.89 -0.10 29.24
N TYR A 129 -31.52 -1.38 29.14
CA TYR A 129 -30.20 -1.89 29.48
C TYR A 129 -29.68 -2.77 28.34
N SER A 130 -28.52 -2.41 27.79
CA SER A 130 -27.75 -3.23 26.85
C SER A 130 -26.44 -3.61 27.53
N SER A 131 -26.24 -4.90 27.82
CA SER A 131 -24.96 -5.43 28.31
C SER A 131 -24.40 -6.40 27.28
N SER A 132 -23.41 -5.97 26.51
CA SER A 132 -22.63 -6.83 25.63
C SER A 132 -21.39 -7.31 26.37
N ASN A 133 -21.28 -8.62 26.61
CA ASN A 133 -20.03 -9.23 27.06
C ASN A 133 -19.38 -9.92 25.86
N SER A 134 -18.40 -9.28 25.25
CA SER A 134 -17.49 -9.89 24.28
C SER A 134 -16.27 -10.43 25.03
N LEU A 135 -16.08 -11.75 25.00
CA LEU A 135 -14.80 -12.35 25.40
C LEU A 135 -13.91 -12.33 24.16
N ALA A 136 -12.87 -11.51 24.19
CA ALA A 136 -11.77 -11.55 23.23
C ALA A 136 -10.78 -12.65 23.63
#